data_AF-A0AAV8WM39-F1
#
_entry.id   AF-A0AAV8WM39-F1
#
_cell.length_a   1.000
_cell.length_b   1.000
_cell.length_c   1.000
_cell.angle_alpha   90.00
_cell.angle_beta   90.00
_cell.angle_gamma   90.00
#
_symmetry.space_group_name_H-M   'P 1'
#
loop_
_entity.id
_entity.type
_entity.pdbx_description
1 polymer ?
#
loop_
_entity_poly.entity_id
_entity_poly.type
_entity_poly.pdbx_seq_one_letter_code
_entity_poly.pdbx_strand_id
1 'polypeptide(L)'
;MLRIGRFDQHSGEHLTAEETPSEYLMRLFDLPYEKARKQLGTFGLASHAHTIRMKDLSGGQKARVALAELCLNAPDVLILVRNKL
;
A
#
# COMPACT_ATOMS: atom_id res chain seq x y z
N MET A 1 12.99 -13.13 15.63
CA MET A 1 12.96 -11.72 16.08
C MET A 1 11.57 -11.16 15.78
N LEU A 2 11.05 -10.30 16.65
CA LEU A 2 9.76 -9.63 16.46
C LEU A 2 9.85 -8.58 15.33
N ARG A 3 8.93 -8.63 14.36
CA ARG A 3 8.82 -7.69 13.25
C ARG A 3 7.65 -6.73 13.50
N ILE A 4 7.95 -5.45 13.58
CA ILE A 4 6.95 -4.40 13.85
C ILE A 4 6.76 -3.58 12.58
N GLY A 5 5.53 -3.50 12.09
CA GLY A 5 5.11 -2.59 11.04
C GLY A 5 4.52 -1.30 11.64
N ARG A 6 4.91 -0.13 11.14
CA ARG A 6 4.38 1.16 11.56
C ARG A 6 3.69 1.87 10.40
N PHE A 7 2.48 2.34 10.64
CA PHE A 7 1.67 3.08 9.69
C PHE A 7 1.29 4.46 10.26
N ASP A 8 1.67 5.53 9.59
CA ASP A 8 1.33 6.91 9.92
C ASP A 8 1.14 7.77 8.65
N GLN A 9 1.00 9.10 8.82
CA GLN A 9 0.73 10.03 7.73
C GLN A 9 1.78 10.04 6.61
N HIS A 10 3.02 9.62 6.90
CA HIS A 10 4.12 9.59 5.93
C HIS A 10 4.26 8.21 5.27
N SER A 11 3.51 7.19 5.70
CA SER A 11 3.67 5.81 5.21
C SER A 11 3.40 5.63 3.72
N GLY A 12 2.89 6.64 2.99
CA GLY A 12 2.73 6.60 1.53
C GLY A 12 3.68 7.52 0.76
N GLU A 13 4.64 8.18 1.41
CA GLU A 13 5.54 9.14 0.76
C GLU A 13 6.62 8.49 -0.09
N HIS A 14 7.01 7.25 0.23
CA HIS A 14 8.00 6.49 -0.53
C HIS A 14 7.44 5.89 -1.83
N LEU A 15 6.13 5.96 -2.05
CA LEU A 15 5.47 5.40 -3.22
C LEU A 15 5.89 6.17 -4.49
N THR A 16 6.62 5.48 -5.35
CA THR A 16 7.20 6.01 -6.60
C THR A 16 6.13 6.48 -7.57
N ALA A 17 6.33 7.67 -8.16
CA ALA A 17 5.32 8.38 -8.94
C ALA A 17 4.80 7.64 -10.20
N GLU A 18 5.64 6.84 -10.86
CA GLU A 18 5.39 6.42 -12.25
C GLU A 18 4.75 5.04 -12.43
N GLU A 19 4.79 4.16 -11.42
CA GLU A 19 4.15 2.83 -11.49
C GLU A 19 2.73 2.88 -10.90
N THR A 20 1.88 1.94 -11.31
CA THR A 20 0.54 1.75 -10.72
C THR A 20 0.64 0.92 -9.43
N PRO A 21 -0.34 1.01 -8.51
CA PRO A 21 -0.34 0.19 -7.30
C PRO A 21 -0.25 -1.31 -7.55
N SER A 22 -0.85 -1.79 -8.64
CA SER A 22 -0.80 -3.21 -8.99
C SER A 22 0.60 -3.61 -9.44
N GLU A 23 1.22 -2.85 -10.36
CA GLU A 23 2.61 -3.05 -10.78
C GLU A 23 3.58 -2.98 -9.59
N TYR A 24 3.35 -2.03 -8.68
CA TYR A 24 4.14 -1.87 -7.46
C TYR A 24 4.17 -3.13 -6.60
N LEU A 25 2.99 -3.68 -6.27
CA LEU A 25 2.90 -4.89 -5.45
C LEU A 25 3.39 -6.13 -6.19
N MET A 26 3.17 -6.21 -7.50
CA MET A 26 3.72 -7.29 -8.33
C MET A 26 5.25 -7.29 -8.28
N ARG A 27 5.88 -6.13 -8.45
CA ARG A 27 7.33 -5.97 -8.43
C ARG A 27 7.94 -6.23 -7.05
N LEU A 28 7.31 -5.71 -6.00
CA LEU A 28 7.88 -5.78 -4.65
C LEU A 28 7.76 -7.18 -4.01
N PHE A 29 6.71 -7.93 -4.35
CA PHE A 29 6.38 -9.20 -3.71
C PHE A 29 6.29 -10.39 -4.68
N ASP A 30 6.70 -10.21 -5.95
CA ASP A 30 6.60 -11.21 -7.02
C ASP A 30 5.19 -11.80 -7.15
N LEU A 31 4.17 -10.94 -7.07
CA LEU A 31 2.78 -11.35 -7.08
C LEU A 31 2.22 -11.44 -8.51
N PRO A 32 1.36 -12.43 -8.80
CA PRO A 32 0.47 -12.36 -9.95
C PRO A 32 -0.43 -11.13 -9.87
N TYR A 33 -0.75 -10.54 -11.02
CA TYR A 33 -1.60 -9.34 -11.12
C TYR A 33 -2.93 -9.46 -10.35
N GLU A 34 -3.59 -10.63 -10.43
CA GLU A 34 -4.85 -10.87 -9.71
C GLU A 34 -4.67 -10.83 -8.18
N LYS A 35 -3.56 -11.36 -7.67
CA LYS A 35 -3.25 -11.31 -6.22
C LYS A 35 -2.95 -9.88 -5.78
N ALA A 36 -2.19 -9.13 -6.57
CA ALA A 36 -1.91 -7.72 -6.30
C ALA A 36 -3.22 -6.90 -6.23
N ARG A 37 -4.12 -7.06 -7.21
CA ARG A 37 -5.43 -6.38 -7.20
C ARG A 37 -6.31 -6.80 -6.04
N LYS A 38 -6.31 -8.09 -5.69
CA LYS A 38 -7.07 -8.59 -4.54
C LYS A 38 -6.60 -7.93 -3.24
N GLN A 39 -5.28 -7.85 -3.03
CA GLN A 39 -4.70 -7.20 -1.85
C GLN A 39 -5.09 -5.71 -1.76
N LEU A 40 -4.92 -4.96 -2.84
CA LEU A 40 -5.32 -3.55 -2.89
C LEU A 40 -6.81 -3.35 -2.56
N GLY A 41 -7.68 -4.21 -3.12
CA GLY A 41 -9.11 -4.20 -2.83
C GLY A 41 -9.44 -4.55 -1.38
N THR A 42 -8.72 -5.49 -0.77
CA THR A 42 -8.87 -5.86 0.65
C THR A 42 -8.62 -4.66 1.57
N PHE A 43 -7.70 -3.77 1.22
CA PHE A 43 -7.42 -2.54 1.97
C PHE A 43 -8.19 -1.32 1.46
N GLY A 44 -9.27 -1.56 0.71
CA GLY A 44 -10.26 -0.54 0.35
C GLY A 44 -9.80 0.41 -0.75
N LEU A 45 -8.76 0.08 -1.53
CA LEU A 45 -8.47 0.81 -2.76
C LEU A 45 -9.50 0.42 -3.81
N ALA A 46 -10.12 1.42 -4.46
CA ALA A 46 -11.12 1.17 -5.48
C ALA A 46 -10.48 0.57 -6.74
N SER A 47 -11.18 -0.37 -7.38
CA SER A 47 -10.68 -1.13 -8.54
C SER A 47 -10.09 -0.29 -9.68
N HIS A 48 -10.66 0.89 -9.96
CA HIS A 48 -10.16 1.79 -11.01
C HIS A 48 -8.80 2.41 -10.65
N ALA A 49 -8.51 2.59 -9.37
CA ALA A 49 -7.26 3.16 -8.88
C ALA A 49 -6.10 2.15 -8.90
N HIS A 50 -6.36 0.86 -9.13
CA HIS A 50 -5.30 -0.18 -9.19
C HIS A 50 -4.36 0.02 -10.39
N THR A 51 -4.84 0.69 -11.44
CA THR A 51 -4.16 0.92 -12.71
C THR A 51 -3.89 2.42 -12.97
N ILE A 52 -4.17 3.28 -11.99
CA ILE A 52 -3.80 4.70 -12.05
C ILE A 52 -2.37 4.83 -11.50
N ARG A 53 -1.53 5.63 -12.14
CA ARG A 53 -0.15 5.86 -11.65
C ARG A 53 -0.19 6.45 -10.25
N MET A 54 0.72 6.02 -9.37
CA MET A 54 0.70 6.45 -7.98
C MET A 54 0.84 7.97 -7.80
N LYS A 55 1.45 8.70 -8.74
CA LYS A 55 1.47 10.19 -8.73
C LYS A 55 0.09 10.83 -8.79
N ASP A 56 -0.88 10.19 -9.44
CA ASP A 56 -2.22 10.72 -9.65
C ASP A 56 -3.21 10.27 -8.54
N LEU A 57 -2.73 9.52 -7.55
CA LEU A 57 -3.52 9.10 -6.40
C LEU A 57 -3.56 10.19 -5.33
N SER A 58 -4.74 10.38 -4.74
CA SER A 58 -4.91 11.17 -3.52
C SER A 58 -4.08 10.59 -2.37
N GLY A 59 -3.78 11.41 -1.35
CA GLY A 59 -3.08 10.95 -0.15
C GLY A 59 -3.78 9.77 0.54
N GLY A 60 -5.12 9.77 0.57
CA GLY A 60 -5.89 8.65 1.11
C GLY A 60 -5.81 7.37 0.28
N GLN A 61 -5.65 7.47 -1.04
CA GLN A 61 -5.42 6.30 -1.89
C GLN A 61 -3.99 5.77 -1.70
N LYS A 62 -2.98 6.64 -1.67
CA LYS A 62 -1.58 6.27 -1.35
C LYS A 62 -1.47 5.56 0.01
N ALA A 63 -2.17 6.07 1.02
CA ALA A 63 -2.25 5.45 2.34
C ALA A 63 -2.77 4.00 2.29
N ARG A 64 -3.75 3.70 1.42
CA ARG A 64 -4.27 2.33 1.25
C ARG A 64 -3.27 1.41 0.55
N VAL A 65 -2.50 1.93 -0.41
CA VAL A 65 -1.42 1.17 -1.07
C VAL A 65 -0.33 0.82 -0.06
N ALA A 66 0.11 1.79 0.73
CA ALA A 66 1.09 1.59 1.80
C ALA A 66 0.61 0.59 2.86
N LEU A 67 -0.68 0.63 3.22
CA LEU A 67 -1.24 -0.35 4.15
C LEU A 67 -1.22 -1.76 3.56
N ALA A 68 -1.54 -1.92 2.26
CA ALA A 68 -1.48 -3.20 1.58
C ALA A 68 -0.05 -3.76 1.53
N GLU A 69 0.94 -2.93 1.22
CA GLU A 69 2.36 -3.28 1.29
C GLU A 69 2.77 -3.73 2.69
N LEU A 70 2.39 -2.95 3.71
CA LEU A 70 2.75 -3.23 5.09
C LEU A 70 2.17 -4.56 5.58
N CYS A 71 0.94 -4.88 5.18
CA CYS A 71 0.34 -6.18 5.49
C CYS A 71 0.96 -7.34 4.70
N LEU A 72 1.40 -7.11 3.45
CA LEU A 72 2.12 -8.10 2.66
C LEU A 72 3.50 -8.44 3.23
N ASN A 73 4.16 -7.48 3.89
CA ASN A 73 5.38 -7.73 4.67
C ASN A 73 5.16 -8.63 5.90
N ALA A 74 3.89 -8.99 6.19
CA ALA A 74 3.48 -9.90 7.25
C ALA A 74 4.12 -9.60 8.62
N PRO A 75 4.03 -8.36 9.14
CA PRO A 75 4.58 -8.02 10.44
C PRO A 75 3.87 -8.79 11.56
N ASP A 76 4.58 -9.07 12.65
CA ASP A 76 4.02 -9.75 13.82
C ASP A 76 3.12 -8.79 14.62
N VAL A 77 3.43 -7.49 14.57
CA VAL A 77 2.65 -6.41 15.20
C VAL A 77 2.53 -5.23 14.25
N LEU A 78 1.32 -4.69 14.11
CA LEU A 78 1.03 -3.49 13.32
C LEU A 78 0.64 -2.33 14.25
N ILE A 79 1.38 -1.22 14.16
CA ILE A 79 1.12 0.02 14.91
C ILE A 79 0.52 1.05 13.95
N LEU A 80 -0.70 1.50 14.27
CA LEU A 80 -1.41 2.54 13.52
C LEU A 80 -1.37 3.84 14.32
N VAL A 81 -0.66 4.85 13.82
CA VAL A 81 -0.52 6.15 14.48
C VAL A 81 -1.36 7.19 13.75
N ARG A 82 -2.38 7.72 14.43
CA ARG A 82 -3.12 8.89 13.98
C ARG A 82 -2.51 10.12 14.64
N ASN A 83 -1.61 10.79 13.94
CA ASN A 83 -1.16 12.11 14.36
C ASN A 83 -2.33 13.10 14.16
N LYS A 84 -2.92 13.53 15.27
CA LYS A 84 -3.72 14.76 15.27
C LYS A 84 -2.73 15.92 15.29
N LEU A 85 -2.90 16.88 14.37
CA LEU A 85 -2.50 18.26 14.63
C LEU A 85 -3.30 18.78 15.83
#